data_AF-A0A3A4VLA8-F1
#
_entry.id   AF-A0A3A4VLA8-F1
#
_cell.length_a   1.000
_cell.length_b   1.000
_cell.length_c   1.000
_cell.angle_alpha   90.00
_cell.angle_beta   90.00
_cell.angle_gamma   90.00
#
_symmetry.space_group_name_H-M   'P 1'
#
loop_
_entity.id
_entity.type
_entity.pdbx_description
1 polymer ?
#
loop_
_entity_poly.entity_id
_entity_poly.type
_entity_poly.pdbx_seq_one_letter_code
_entity_poly.pdbx_strand_id
1 'polypeptide(L)'
;MKKFFLLGLLSLLGLADAAYLTYEHYQQVTPPCTVNHVLPIVSDCGKVLRSSYSVMFGVPLAVFGVVQYSFLFLAIILLAIYRKKIFAYWVILQSMVGAIFSLYFMYIQIGILKSICTYCTLSALISFVIFFLVAKFFFREKVSLRLNILAFLYQNILKAVLFLLDPEFIHNIMVARGELIGKTFIKNIFNWKLNYSSKKLKQNIAGINFEGPVGLAAGFDYNGQLTQVLYSLGFGFQSIGTITNLPCEGNPYPRLGRLIKSRSLMVNKGFKNNGAVLISNDIQKLNFKIPVGISVGVTNDPKINTVKDAISDIKRTFQIVEKMKVKNSYYELNISCPNLNDNSVDFFKQENLNRLLQLINQLKWKKPVFVKMPISISDREFVSLLNVIVKYKFIKGVVIGNLWKDRKSKLLDRQEVKKFSVGSFSGKPCEPRSNELIKLTYKKFRKKLFIIGCGGVFNGQDAYKKIKLGASLVQLITGMIYQGPQVVSQINIELEELLEKDGFKNIQEAIGYENR
;
A
#
# COMPACT_ATOMS: atom_id res chain seq x y z
N MET A 1 26.14 -12.54 4.21
CA MET A 1 27.27 -12.63 5.16
C MET A 1 28.15 -11.38 5.11
N LYS A 2 28.63 -10.95 3.94
CA LYS A 2 29.48 -9.74 3.80
C LYS A 2 28.99 -8.48 4.55
N LYS A 3 27.69 -8.15 4.49
CA LYS A 3 27.14 -6.97 5.19
C LYS A 3 27.23 -7.04 6.72
N PHE A 4 27.01 -8.21 7.32
CA PHE A 4 27.06 -8.37 8.77
C PHE A 4 28.51 -8.32 9.27
N PHE A 5 29.42 -8.95 8.53
CA PHE A 5 30.85 -8.89 8.82
C PHE A 5 31.37 -7.45 8.80
N LEU A 6 31.07 -6.68 7.74
CA LEU A 6 31.50 -5.29 7.64
C LEU A 6 30.97 -4.42 8.79
N LEU A 7 29.67 -4.51 9.10
CA LEU A 7 29.08 -3.74 10.20
C LEU A 7 29.63 -4.18 11.56
N GLY A 8 29.86 -5.49 11.75
CA GLY A 8 30.47 -6.03 12.96
C GLY A 8 31.90 -5.53 13.16
N LEU A 9 32.71 -5.55 12.10
CA LEU A 9 34.08 -5.03 12.13
C LEU A 9 34.13 -3.55 12.48
N LEU A 10 33.29 -2.72 11.84
CA LEU A 10 33.21 -1.28 12.16
C LEU A 10 32.78 -1.04 13.62
N SER A 11 31.84 -1.85 14.13
CA SER A 11 31.40 -1.74 15.52
C SER A 11 32.51 -2.12 16.50
N LEU A 12 33.32 -3.14 16.17
CA LEU A 12 34.50 -3.52 16.97
C LEU A 12 35.60 -2.46 16.94
N LEU A 13 35.84 -1.82 15.79
CA LEU A 13 36.80 -0.71 15.70
C LEU A 13 36.35 0.48 16.56
N GLY A 14 35.08 0.84 16.51
CA GLY A 14 34.52 1.89 17.38
C GLY A 14 34.58 1.51 18.86
N LEU A 15 34.36 0.23 19.19
CA LEU A 15 34.49 -0.28 20.55
C LEU A 15 35.94 -0.19 21.06
N ALA A 16 36.92 -0.56 20.22
CA ALA A 16 38.33 -0.50 20.58
C ALA A 16 38.79 0.96 20.83
N ASP A 17 38.38 1.88 19.96
CA ASP A 17 38.61 3.32 20.11
C ASP A 17 38.01 3.86 21.42
N ALA A 18 36.74 3.56 21.69
CA ALA A 18 36.07 4.00 22.91
C ALA A 18 36.68 3.38 24.17
N ALA A 19 37.02 2.09 24.15
CA ALA A 19 37.64 1.39 25.27
C ALA A 19 39.05 1.94 25.57
N TYR A 20 39.83 2.25 24.54
CA TYR A 20 41.12 2.91 24.67
C TYR A 20 40.99 4.28 25.36
N LEU A 21 40.08 5.13 24.89
CA LEU A 21 39.82 6.43 25.51
C LEU A 21 39.29 6.31 26.95
N THR A 22 38.47 5.30 27.24
CA THR A 22 38.01 5.02 28.60
C THR A 22 39.20 4.67 29.51
N TYR A 23 40.10 3.79 29.05
CA TYR A 23 41.28 3.40 29.81
C TYR A 23 42.18 4.61 30.10
N GLU A 24 42.53 5.40 29.08
CA GLU A 24 43.37 6.60 29.21
C GLU A 24 42.76 7.64 30.17
N HIS A 25 41.43 7.83 30.10
CA HIS A 25 40.73 8.75 31.01
C HIS A 25 40.90 8.35 32.49
N TYR A 26 40.76 7.06 32.81
CA TYR A 26 40.92 6.58 34.19
C TYR A 26 42.38 6.55 34.65
N GLN A 27 43.33 6.43 33.72
CA GLN A 27 44.76 6.58 34.01
C GLN A 27 45.19 8.06 34.12
N GLN A 28 44.29 9.01 33.82
CA GLN A 28 44.57 10.45 33.78
C GLN A 28 45.67 10.84 32.77
N VAL A 29 45.92 9.98 31.78
CA VAL A 29 46.91 10.19 30.72
C VAL A 29 46.22 10.81 29.50
N THR A 30 46.92 11.73 28.83
CA THR A 30 46.47 12.28 27.54
C THR A 30 46.95 11.40 26.40
N PRO A 31 46.07 10.92 25.52
CA PRO A 31 46.46 10.13 24.35
C PRO A 31 47.49 10.85 23.48
N PRO A 32 48.40 10.11 22.83
CA PRO A 32 49.47 10.67 22.00
C PRO A 32 48.93 11.17 20.64
N CYS A 33 48.24 12.30 20.63
CA CYS A 33 47.75 12.96 19.41
C CYS A 33 47.90 14.50 19.48
N THR A 34 48.89 14.97 20.23
CA THR A 34 48.80 16.26 20.90
C THR A 34 49.02 17.48 20.01
N VAL A 35 49.76 17.43 18.90
CA VAL A 35 49.89 18.59 18.00
C VAL A 35 50.27 18.13 16.59
N ASN A 36 49.43 18.42 15.60
CA ASN A 36 49.88 18.35 14.21
C ASN A 36 50.75 19.60 13.94
N HIS A 37 52.06 19.44 13.76
CA HIS A 37 53.01 20.54 13.55
C HIS A 37 52.70 21.40 12.31
N VAL A 38 51.80 20.95 11.44
CA VAL A 38 51.39 21.66 10.21
C VAL A 38 50.17 22.57 10.43
N LEU A 39 49.27 22.26 11.39
CA LEU A 39 48.07 23.04 11.73
C LEU A 39 47.82 23.01 13.25
N PRO A 40 48.65 23.70 14.06
CA PRO A 40 48.70 23.55 15.53
C PRO A 40 47.44 24.01 16.27
N ILE A 41 46.60 24.83 15.62
CA ILE A 41 45.44 25.48 16.25
C ILE A 41 44.19 24.58 16.26
N VAL A 42 44.17 23.49 15.47
CA VAL A 42 42.94 22.74 15.18
C VAL A 42 42.88 21.36 15.85
N SER A 43 44.00 20.73 16.22
CA SER A 43 44.03 19.34 16.70
C SER A 43 44.73 19.19 18.06
N ASP A 44 43.98 19.32 19.15
CA ASP A 44 44.42 19.04 20.52
C ASP A 44 43.39 18.14 21.23
N CYS A 45 43.73 16.85 21.33
CA CYS A 45 42.94 15.85 22.02
C CYS A 45 42.84 16.10 23.53
N GLY A 46 43.88 16.65 24.16
CA GLY A 46 43.89 16.93 25.59
C GLY A 46 42.87 18.00 25.96
N LYS A 47 42.79 19.08 25.17
CA LYS A 47 41.78 20.13 25.33
C LYS A 47 40.35 19.59 25.20
N VAL A 48 40.11 18.63 24.32
CA VAL A 48 38.79 18.00 24.15
C VAL A 48 38.48 17.03 25.29
N LEU A 49 39.39 16.11 25.59
CA LEU A 49 39.20 15.02 26.55
C LEU A 49 39.22 15.46 28.02
N ARG A 50 39.77 16.64 28.34
CA ARG A 50 39.74 17.25 29.68
C ARG A 50 38.67 18.35 29.82
N SER A 51 37.92 18.64 28.75
CA SER A 51 36.86 19.65 28.82
C SER A 51 35.73 19.21 29.75
N SER A 52 34.95 20.16 30.27
CA SER A 52 33.73 19.86 31.04
C SER A 52 32.69 19.06 30.24
N TYR A 53 32.78 19.07 28.91
CA TYR A 53 31.90 18.29 28.03
C TYR A 53 32.33 16.82 27.90
N SER A 54 33.54 16.44 28.34
CA SER A 54 34.05 15.06 28.25
C SER A 54 33.44 14.10 29.28
N VAL A 55 32.72 14.64 30.26
CA VAL A 55 32.05 13.89 31.34
C VAL A 55 30.58 14.32 31.38
N MET A 56 29.68 13.34 31.39
CA MET A 56 28.23 13.55 31.44
C MET A 56 27.67 12.74 32.61
N PHE A 57 26.97 13.40 33.54
CA PHE A 57 26.44 12.79 34.77
C PHE A 57 27.51 12.04 35.60
N GLY A 58 28.75 12.55 35.63
CA GLY A 58 29.87 11.92 36.33
C GLY A 58 30.47 10.71 35.60
N VAL A 59 29.99 10.38 34.40
CA VAL A 59 30.50 9.27 33.58
C VAL A 59 31.24 9.81 32.35
N PRO A 60 32.46 9.33 32.06
CA PRO A 60 33.21 9.77 30.87
C PRO A 60 32.47 9.40 29.58
N LEU A 61 32.46 10.29 28.59
CA LEU A 61 31.80 10.05 27.30
C LEU A 61 32.30 8.79 26.59
N ALA A 62 33.58 8.45 26.75
CA ALA A 62 34.16 7.23 26.20
C ALA A 62 33.45 5.95 26.70
N VAL A 63 32.98 5.94 27.96
CA VAL A 63 32.22 4.81 28.53
C VAL A 63 30.88 4.64 27.81
N PHE A 64 30.18 5.74 27.52
CA PHE A 64 28.95 5.68 26.70
C PHE A 64 29.24 5.14 25.29
N GLY A 65 30.41 5.46 24.72
CA GLY A 65 30.89 4.88 23.47
C GLY A 65 31.04 3.36 23.55
N VAL A 66 31.70 2.84 24.60
CA VAL A 66 31.85 1.40 24.84
C VAL A 66 30.50 0.70 24.90
N VAL A 67 29.57 1.26 25.67
CA VAL A 67 28.20 0.74 25.80
C VAL A 67 27.50 0.73 24.44
N GLN A 68 27.53 1.85 23.70
CA GLN A 68 26.86 1.99 22.42
C GLN A 68 27.36 0.99 21.37
N TYR A 69 28.68 0.89 21.18
CA TYR A 69 29.26 -0.03 20.21
C TYR A 69 29.08 -1.50 20.61
N SER A 70 29.08 -1.82 21.91
CA SER A 70 28.77 -3.17 22.41
C SER A 70 27.34 -3.58 22.09
N PHE A 71 26.36 -2.71 22.37
CA PHE A 71 24.97 -2.97 22.03
C PHE A 71 24.73 -3.11 20.52
N LEU A 72 25.38 -2.26 19.71
CA LEU A 72 25.29 -2.33 18.26
C LEU A 72 25.89 -3.64 17.73
N PHE A 73 27.06 -4.04 18.22
CA PHE A 73 27.71 -5.30 17.86
C PHE A 73 26.84 -6.52 18.23
N LEU A 74 26.30 -6.54 19.44
CA LEU A 74 25.37 -7.57 19.89
C LEU A 74 24.13 -7.64 19.00
N ALA A 75 23.52 -6.50 18.67
CA ALA A 75 22.36 -6.45 17.78
C ALA A 75 22.67 -6.99 16.38
N ILE A 76 23.86 -6.73 15.84
CA ILE A 76 24.33 -7.28 14.56
C ILE A 76 24.49 -8.80 14.63
N ILE A 77 25.06 -9.34 15.71
CA ILE A 77 25.20 -10.78 15.93
C ILE A 77 23.83 -11.44 16.03
N LEU A 78 22.94 -10.92 16.87
CA LEU A 78 21.59 -11.46 17.04
C LEU A 78 20.81 -11.43 15.72
N LEU A 79 20.96 -10.36 14.92
CA LEU A 79 20.38 -10.28 13.59
C LEU A 79 20.97 -11.33 12.64
N ALA A 80 22.28 -11.57 12.69
CA ALA A 80 22.95 -12.56 11.85
C ALA A 80 22.51 -14.01 12.17
N ILE A 81 22.29 -14.32 13.45
CA ILE A 81 21.86 -15.63 13.95
C ILE A 81 20.37 -15.85 13.70
N TYR A 82 19.52 -14.98 14.25
CA TYR A 82 18.07 -15.23 14.30
C TYR A 82 17.32 -14.73 13.06
N ARG A 83 17.90 -13.81 12.28
CA ARG A 83 17.29 -13.23 11.07
C ARG A 83 15.90 -12.62 11.29
N LYS A 84 15.59 -12.20 12.52
CA LYS A 84 14.33 -11.54 12.87
C LYS A 84 14.40 -10.02 12.66
N LYS A 85 13.31 -9.44 12.15
CA LYS A 85 13.21 -7.99 11.89
C LYS A 85 13.46 -7.12 13.12
N ILE A 86 13.09 -7.61 14.31
CA ILE A 86 13.28 -6.87 15.56
C ILE A 86 14.75 -6.47 15.78
N PHE A 87 15.70 -7.36 15.45
CA PHE A 87 17.12 -7.06 15.58
C PHE A 87 17.60 -6.09 14.49
N ALA A 88 17.01 -6.13 13.29
CA ALA A 88 17.28 -5.11 12.27
C ALA A 88 16.79 -3.72 12.69
N TYR A 89 15.61 -3.64 13.32
CA TYR A 89 15.12 -2.38 13.89
C TYR A 89 16.03 -1.87 15.00
N TRP A 90 16.57 -2.76 15.84
CA TRP A 90 17.52 -2.39 16.86
C TRP A 90 18.82 -1.82 16.27
N VAL A 91 19.40 -2.48 15.25
CA VAL A 91 20.59 -1.98 14.54
C VAL A 91 20.32 -0.61 13.91
N ILE A 92 19.16 -0.43 13.26
CA ILE A 92 18.75 0.85 12.67
C ILE A 92 18.70 1.94 13.75
N LEU A 93 17.99 1.70 14.85
CA LEU A 93 17.83 2.68 15.93
C LEU A 93 19.18 3.03 16.56
N GLN A 94 20.03 2.03 16.85
CA GLN A 94 21.35 2.27 17.44
C GLN A 94 22.26 3.06 16.50
N SER A 95 22.24 2.77 15.19
CA SER A 95 23.02 3.54 14.21
C SER A 95 22.55 5.01 14.12
N MET A 96 21.25 5.26 14.28
CA MET A 96 20.69 6.62 14.30
C MET A 96 21.11 7.39 15.55
N VAL A 97 20.99 6.77 16.72
CA VAL A 97 21.42 7.36 18.00
C VAL A 97 22.90 7.69 17.94
N GLY A 98 23.75 6.73 17.52
CA GLY A 98 25.19 6.95 17.34
C GLY A 98 25.49 8.16 16.45
N ALA A 99 24.85 8.27 15.29
CA ALA A 99 25.09 9.40 14.38
C ALA A 99 24.65 10.75 14.96
N ILE A 100 23.54 10.81 15.69
CA ILE A 100 23.06 12.04 16.34
C ILE A 100 24.04 12.51 17.42
N PHE A 101 24.49 11.60 18.29
CA PHE A 101 25.49 11.93 19.31
C PHE A 101 26.83 12.33 18.68
N SER A 102 27.26 11.64 17.61
CA SER A 102 28.45 12.03 16.85
C SER A 102 28.33 13.43 16.26
N LEU A 103 27.17 13.81 15.69
CA LEU A 103 26.93 15.18 15.22
C LEU A 103 27.05 16.20 16.35
N TYR A 104 26.43 15.91 17.50
CA TYR A 104 26.47 16.79 18.66
C TYR A 104 27.90 17.01 19.17
N PHE A 105 28.67 15.94 19.38
CA PHE A 105 30.05 16.07 19.87
C PHE A 105 31.00 16.68 18.84
N MET A 106 30.76 16.49 17.54
CA MET A 106 31.49 17.22 16.50
C MET A 106 31.18 18.73 16.55
N TYR A 107 29.93 19.12 16.82
CA TYR A 107 29.57 20.52 17.04
C TYR A 107 30.27 21.10 18.28
N ILE A 108 30.35 20.36 19.39
CA ILE A 108 31.08 20.81 20.58
C ILE A 108 32.57 21.03 20.26
N GLN A 109 33.22 20.07 19.59
CA GLN A 109 34.64 20.18 19.21
C GLN A 109 34.92 21.39 18.32
N ILE A 110 34.17 21.55 17.24
CA ILE A 110 34.44 22.59 16.23
C ILE A 110 33.90 23.95 16.67
N GLY A 111 32.68 24.01 17.17
CA GLY A 111 31.98 25.25 17.47
C GLY A 111 32.32 25.85 18.83
N ILE A 112 32.40 25.02 19.87
CA ILE A 112 32.59 25.49 21.26
C ILE A 112 34.07 25.45 21.63
N LEU A 113 34.69 24.28 21.54
CA LEU A 113 36.07 24.08 21.99
C LEU A 113 37.10 24.62 20.98
N LYS A 114 36.70 24.78 19.71
CA LYS A 114 37.58 25.15 18.60
C LYS A 114 38.84 24.29 18.57
N SER A 115 38.67 22.98 18.82
CA SER A 115 39.74 21.97 18.82
C SER A 115 39.15 20.60 18.49
N ILE A 116 39.93 19.78 17.79
CA ILE A 116 39.54 18.46 17.30
C ILE A 116 40.40 17.39 17.98
N CYS A 117 39.76 16.33 18.47
CA CYS A 117 40.42 15.12 18.96
C CYS A 117 40.40 14.04 17.87
N THR A 118 41.57 13.52 17.49
CA THR A 118 41.70 12.49 16.44
C THR A 118 40.85 11.25 16.72
N TYR A 119 40.87 10.75 17.96
CA TYR A 119 40.09 9.58 18.36
C TYR A 119 38.57 9.86 18.33
N CYS A 120 38.12 10.99 18.89
CA CYS A 120 36.70 11.35 18.85
C CYS A 120 36.20 11.55 17.41
N THR A 121 37.03 12.13 16.53
CA THR A 121 36.72 12.26 15.10
C THR A 121 36.69 10.91 14.38
N LEU A 122 37.61 10.00 14.70
CA LEU A 122 37.59 8.62 14.19
C LEU A 122 36.30 7.91 14.61
N SER A 123 35.92 8.00 15.89
CA SER A 123 34.66 7.45 16.40
C SER A 123 33.44 8.03 15.66
N ALA A 124 33.39 9.35 15.47
CA ALA A 124 32.34 10.01 14.71
C ALA A 124 32.29 9.50 13.26
N LEU A 125 33.45 9.36 12.60
CA LEU A 125 33.54 8.84 11.23
C LEU A 125 33.00 7.40 11.15
N ILE A 126 33.41 6.52 12.07
CA ILE A 126 32.92 5.13 12.15
C ILE A 126 31.40 5.12 12.32
N SER A 127 30.87 5.92 13.25
CA SER A 127 29.43 6.06 13.52
C SER A 127 28.66 6.49 12.26
N PHE A 128 29.13 7.51 11.53
CA PHE A 128 28.50 7.92 10.26
C PHE A 128 28.57 6.85 9.18
N VAL A 129 29.73 6.20 9.01
CA VAL A 129 29.89 5.11 8.04
C VAL A 129 28.90 3.99 8.36
N ILE A 130 28.78 3.58 9.63
CA ILE A 130 27.79 2.59 10.05
C ILE A 130 26.37 3.07 9.74
N PHE A 131 26.01 4.31 10.09
CA PHE A 131 24.69 4.88 9.81
C PHE A 131 24.33 4.82 8.31
N PHE A 132 25.23 5.25 7.42
CA PHE A 132 24.98 5.20 5.98
C PHE A 132 24.92 3.77 5.43
N LEU A 133 25.80 2.87 5.90
CA LEU A 133 25.77 1.46 5.52
C LEU A 133 24.49 0.77 6.00
N VAL A 134 24.03 1.02 7.22
CA VAL A 134 22.78 0.50 7.77
C VAL A 134 21.59 1.05 6.97
N ALA A 135 21.58 2.37 6.70
CA ALA A 135 20.54 3.00 5.91
C ALA A 135 20.40 2.43 4.49
N LYS A 136 21.51 1.92 3.91
CA LYS A 136 21.57 1.25 2.61
C LYS A 136 21.21 -0.23 2.70
N PHE A 137 21.85 -0.99 3.59
CA PHE A 137 21.71 -2.45 3.70
C PHE A 137 20.36 -2.91 4.27
N PHE A 138 19.68 -2.04 5.01
CA PHE A 138 18.39 -2.31 5.64
C PHE A 138 17.31 -1.33 5.17
N PHE A 139 17.37 -0.93 3.91
CA PHE A 139 16.40 0.02 3.34
C PHE A 139 14.95 -0.48 3.49
N ARG A 140 14.68 -1.76 3.18
CA ARG A 140 13.36 -2.37 3.30
C ARG A 140 12.88 -2.40 4.75
N GLU A 141 13.73 -2.81 5.68
CA GLU A 141 13.42 -2.87 7.10
C GLU A 141 13.19 -1.46 7.68
N LYS A 142 13.94 -0.45 7.25
CA LYS A 142 13.73 0.96 7.62
C LYS A 142 12.37 1.47 7.15
N VAL A 143 12.01 1.19 5.90
CA VAL A 143 10.67 1.55 5.38
C VAL A 143 9.60 0.80 6.17
N SER A 144 9.76 -0.51 6.40
CA SER A 144 8.85 -1.32 7.19
C SER A 144 8.66 -0.78 8.61
N LEU A 145 9.73 -0.41 9.32
CA LEU A 145 9.67 0.17 10.66
C LEU A 145 8.85 1.46 10.67
N ARG A 146 9.12 2.37 9.73
CA ARG A 146 8.38 3.63 9.60
C ARG A 146 6.90 3.39 9.33
N LEU A 147 6.56 2.47 8.42
CA LEU A 147 5.17 2.13 8.12
C LEU A 147 4.48 1.49 9.33
N ASN A 148 5.17 0.66 10.10
CA ASN A 148 4.62 0.03 11.31
C ASN A 148 4.35 1.05 12.42
N ILE A 149 5.22 2.05 12.60
CA ILE A 149 4.96 3.17 13.52
C ILE A 149 3.71 3.94 13.08
N LEU A 150 3.61 4.27 11.79
CA LEU A 150 2.43 4.95 11.25
C LEU A 150 1.16 4.11 11.39
N ALA A 151 1.26 2.80 11.17
CA ALA A 151 0.16 1.86 11.38
C ALA A 151 -0.28 1.82 12.84
N PHE A 152 0.67 1.77 13.79
CA PHE A 152 0.39 1.80 15.22
C PHE A 152 -0.35 3.09 15.61
N LEU A 153 0.16 4.26 15.19
CA LEU A 153 -0.48 5.55 15.46
C LEU A 153 -1.87 5.64 14.82
N TYR A 154 -2.01 5.20 13.57
CA TYR A 154 -3.31 5.19 12.91
C TYR A 154 -4.30 4.28 13.63
N GLN A 155 -3.94 3.02 13.88
CA GLN A 155 -4.87 2.00 14.33
C GLN A 155 -5.29 2.17 15.78
N ASN A 156 -4.42 2.70 16.64
CA ASN A 156 -4.70 2.86 18.07
C ASN A 156 -5.16 4.26 18.45
N ILE A 157 -4.84 5.28 17.65
CA ILE A 157 -5.17 6.68 17.96
C ILE A 157 -6.15 7.24 16.93
N LEU A 158 -5.68 7.48 15.70
CA LEU A 158 -6.46 8.24 14.72
C LEU A 158 -7.75 7.53 14.30
N LYS A 159 -7.70 6.21 14.12
CA LYS A 159 -8.86 5.39 13.75
C LYS A 159 -9.96 5.47 14.80
N ALA A 160 -9.61 5.45 16.09
CA ALA A 160 -10.59 5.56 17.16
C ALA A 160 -11.40 6.86 17.02
N VAL A 161 -10.72 7.98 16.79
CA VAL A 161 -11.36 9.30 16.56
C VAL A 161 -12.19 9.30 15.27
N LEU A 162 -11.62 8.86 14.15
CA LEU A 162 -12.32 8.84 12.85
C LEU A 162 -13.57 7.95 12.86
N PHE A 163 -13.58 6.91 13.69
CA PHE A 163 -14.68 5.95 13.75
C PHE A 163 -15.87 6.45 14.55
N LEU A 164 -15.71 7.53 15.34
CA LEU A 164 -16.81 8.24 16.01
C LEU A 164 -17.63 9.10 15.06
N LEU A 165 -17.07 9.47 13.90
CA LEU A 165 -17.68 10.37 12.92
C LEU A 165 -18.35 9.59 11.79
N ASP A 166 -19.32 10.21 11.10
CA ASP A 166 -20.01 9.59 9.96
C ASP A 166 -19.00 9.10 8.88
N PRO A 167 -19.08 7.84 8.43
CA PRO A 167 -18.14 7.29 7.47
C PRO A 167 -18.17 7.97 6.09
N GLU A 168 -19.31 8.47 5.65
CA GLU A 168 -19.40 9.19 4.37
C GLU A 168 -18.78 10.59 4.46
N PHE A 169 -19.02 11.30 5.56
CA PHE A 169 -18.37 12.57 5.84
C PHE A 169 -16.84 12.43 5.85
N ILE A 170 -16.31 11.45 6.60
CA ILE A 170 -14.86 11.18 6.63
C ILE A 170 -14.33 10.81 5.25
N HIS A 171 -15.05 9.97 4.50
CA HIS A 171 -14.66 9.62 3.14
C HIS A 171 -14.53 10.85 2.23
N ASN A 172 -15.53 11.73 2.24
CA ASN A 172 -15.53 12.95 1.43
C ASN A 172 -14.35 13.88 1.80
N ILE A 173 -14.07 14.05 3.09
CA ILE A 173 -12.90 14.81 3.56
C ILE A 173 -11.60 14.19 3.05
N MET A 174 -11.44 12.86 3.19
CA MET A 174 -10.22 12.17 2.78
C MET A 174 -9.99 12.26 1.27
N VAL A 175 -11.06 12.17 0.47
CA VAL A 175 -11.00 12.35 -0.98
C VAL A 175 -10.59 13.79 -1.32
N ALA A 176 -11.24 14.80 -0.74
CA ALA A 176 -10.95 16.21 -1.00
C ALA A 176 -9.52 16.60 -0.59
N ARG A 177 -9.05 16.13 0.58
CA ARG A 177 -7.66 16.36 1.04
C ARG A 177 -6.66 15.63 0.17
N GLY A 178 -6.95 14.39 -0.23
CA GLY A 178 -6.11 13.63 -1.16
C GLY A 178 -5.97 14.32 -2.51
N GLU A 179 -7.06 14.87 -3.05
CA GLU A 179 -7.05 15.66 -4.28
C GLU A 179 -6.16 16.90 -4.16
N LEU A 180 -6.30 17.66 -3.08
CA LEU A 180 -5.47 18.84 -2.80
C LEU A 180 -3.98 18.47 -2.71
N ILE A 181 -3.65 17.38 -2.01
CA ILE A 181 -2.27 16.87 -1.94
C ILE A 181 -1.78 16.48 -3.33
N GLY A 182 -2.61 15.81 -4.14
CA GLY A 182 -2.28 15.43 -5.51
C GLY A 182 -1.95 16.61 -6.43
N LYS A 183 -2.52 17.79 -6.16
CA LYS A 183 -2.26 19.03 -6.90
C LYS A 183 -0.99 19.77 -6.43
N THR A 184 -0.41 19.42 -5.29
CA THR A 184 0.70 20.17 -4.66
C THR A 184 2.00 19.36 -4.63
N PHE A 185 3.10 19.97 -4.18
CA PHE A 185 4.39 19.28 -3.96
C PHE A 185 4.36 18.31 -2.77
N ILE A 186 3.36 18.43 -1.88
CA ILE A 186 3.22 17.62 -0.67
C ILE A 186 3.15 16.12 -1.01
N LYS A 187 2.60 15.76 -2.18
CA LYS A 187 2.60 14.36 -2.67
C LYS A 187 3.99 13.73 -2.74
N ASN A 188 5.05 14.51 -2.93
CA ASN A 188 6.42 14.01 -2.94
C ASN A 188 6.88 13.60 -1.54
N ILE A 189 6.42 14.29 -0.49
CA ILE A 189 6.68 13.92 0.91
C ILE A 189 5.95 12.61 1.23
N PHE A 190 4.69 12.48 0.82
CA PHE A 190 3.94 11.22 0.95
C PHE A 190 4.64 10.10 0.20
N ASN A 191 5.10 10.35 -1.03
CA ASN A 191 5.82 9.36 -1.82
C ASN A 191 7.10 8.91 -1.12
N TRP A 192 7.89 9.84 -0.58
CA TRP A 192 9.10 9.49 0.16
C TRP A 192 8.82 8.74 1.48
N LYS A 193 7.72 9.08 2.17
CA LYS A 193 7.37 8.50 3.49
C LYS A 193 6.57 7.20 3.42
N LEU A 194 5.73 7.03 2.42
CA LEU A 194 4.75 5.95 2.38
C LEU A 194 4.97 4.98 1.23
N ASN A 195 5.52 5.40 0.10
CA ASN A 195 5.65 4.52 -1.05
C ASN A 195 6.72 3.44 -0.82
N TYR A 196 6.39 2.22 -1.22
CA TYR A 196 7.32 1.12 -1.44
C TYR A 196 7.00 0.44 -2.77
N SER A 197 8.02 0.29 -3.62
CA SER A 197 7.93 -0.42 -4.90
C SER A 197 9.04 -1.45 -5.01
N SER A 198 8.76 -2.54 -5.72
CA SER A 198 9.69 -3.64 -5.90
C SER A 198 9.62 -4.18 -7.32
N LYS A 199 10.80 -4.47 -7.91
CA LYS A 199 10.88 -5.07 -9.25
C LYS A 199 10.24 -6.47 -9.28
N LYS A 200 10.30 -7.22 -8.18
CA LYS A 200 9.71 -8.57 -8.06
C LYS A 200 8.18 -8.57 -8.14
N LEU A 201 7.57 -7.41 -7.92
CA LEU A 201 6.13 -7.23 -7.86
C LEU A 201 5.54 -6.61 -9.13
N LYS A 202 6.39 -6.10 -10.04
CA LYS A 202 5.94 -5.54 -11.32
C LYS A 202 5.44 -6.63 -12.26
N GLN A 203 4.40 -6.33 -13.02
CA GLN A 203 3.81 -7.30 -13.96
C GLN A 203 3.33 -6.62 -15.24
N ASN A 204 3.43 -7.31 -16.38
CA ASN A 204 2.65 -6.99 -17.57
C ASN A 204 1.43 -7.91 -17.64
N ILE A 205 0.23 -7.35 -17.50
CA ILE A 205 -1.03 -8.09 -17.54
C ILE A 205 -1.93 -7.45 -18.59
N ALA A 206 -2.42 -8.26 -19.53
CA ALA A 206 -3.25 -7.79 -20.64
C ALA A 206 -2.63 -6.63 -21.44
N GLY A 207 -1.30 -6.57 -21.56
CA GLY A 207 -0.58 -5.50 -22.25
C GLY A 207 -0.36 -4.23 -21.42
N ILE A 208 -0.70 -4.23 -20.13
CA ILE A 208 -0.55 -3.09 -19.22
C ILE A 208 0.58 -3.36 -18.25
N ASN A 209 1.49 -2.39 -18.08
CA ASN A 209 2.55 -2.44 -17.09
C ASN A 209 2.03 -1.95 -15.74
N PHE A 210 1.91 -2.87 -14.79
CA PHE A 210 1.53 -2.59 -13.41
C PHE A 210 2.78 -2.43 -12.55
N GLU A 211 2.87 -1.29 -11.85
CA GLU A 211 4.01 -0.96 -10.97
C GLU A 211 4.01 -1.78 -9.66
N GLY A 212 2.89 -2.42 -9.36
CA GLY A 212 2.70 -3.32 -8.24
C GLY A 212 1.35 -4.03 -8.32
N PRO A 213 1.13 -5.09 -7.52
CA PRO A 213 -0.03 -5.96 -7.63
C PRO A 213 -1.25 -5.44 -6.88
N VAL A 214 -1.10 -4.41 -6.04
CA VAL A 214 -2.17 -3.88 -5.19
C VAL A 214 -2.77 -2.64 -5.82
N GLY A 215 -4.08 -2.65 -6.04
CA GLY A 215 -4.83 -1.53 -6.59
C GLY A 215 -5.96 -1.05 -5.69
N LEU A 216 -6.38 0.20 -5.89
CA LEU A 216 -7.62 0.70 -5.30
C LEU A 216 -8.80 0.20 -6.14
N ALA A 217 -9.77 -0.48 -5.52
CA ALA A 217 -10.99 -0.89 -6.22
C ALA A 217 -11.89 0.30 -6.56
N ALA A 218 -12.70 0.15 -7.62
CA ALA A 218 -13.80 1.08 -7.88
C ALA A 218 -14.82 1.07 -6.74
N GLY A 219 -15.41 2.23 -6.47
CA GLY A 219 -16.30 2.51 -5.33
C GLY A 219 -15.64 3.31 -4.21
N PHE A 220 -14.39 3.77 -4.38
CA PHE A 220 -13.76 4.72 -3.46
C PHE A 220 -13.51 6.08 -4.14
N ASP A 221 -12.79 6.11 -5.27
CA ASP A 221 -12.56 7.33 -6.03
C ASP A 221 -13.56 7.45 -7.19
N TYR A 222 -14.81 7.82 -6.87
CA TYR A 222 -15.92 7.83 -7.84
C TYR A 222 -15.64 8.77 -9.03
N ASN A 223 -15.09 9.95 -8.75
CA ASN A 223 -14.92 11.02 -9.72
C ASN A 223 -13.46 11.16 -10.22
N GLY A 224 -12.53 10.27 -9.82
CA GLY A 224 -11.14 10.31 -10.27
C GLY A 224 -10.26 11.38 -9.61
N GLN A 225 -10.65 11.86 -8.43
CA GLN A 225 -10.02 12.95 -7.69
C GLN A 225 -8.66 12.54 -7.08
N LEU A 226 -8.43 11.24 -6.86
CA LEU A 226 -7.22 10.72 -6.20
C LEU A 226 -6.16 10.20 -7.17
N THR A 227 -6.44 10.27 -8.48
CA THR A 227 -5.54 9.82 -9.56
C THR A 227 -4.13 10.41 -9.50
N GLN A 228 -3.96 11.58 -8.89
CA GLN A 228 -2.68 12.30 -8.80
C GLN A 228 -1.89 12.06 -7.50
N VAL A 229 -2.42 11.27 -6.56
CA VAL A 229 -1.78 11.04 -5.25
C VAL A 229 -1.61 9.56 -4.89
N LEU A 230 -2.45 8.64 -5.38
CA LEU A 230 -2.48 7.26 -4.86
C LEU A 230 -1.18 6.47 -5.07
N TYR A 231 -0.42 6.74 -6.14
CA TYR A 231 0.91 6.13 -6.32
C TYR A 231 1.87 6.42 -5.16
N SER A 232 1.69 7.56 -4.47
CA SER A 232 2.53 7.95 -3.33
C SER A 232 2.30 7.09 -2.09
N LEU A 233 1.22 6.29 -2.06
CA LEU A 233 0.89 5.36 -1.00
C LEU A 233 1.34 3.92 -1.30
N GLY A 234 1.96 3.67 -2.46
CA GLY A 234 2.38 2.34 -2.90
C GLY A 234 1.37 1.58 -3.77
N PHE A 235 0.26 2.21 -4.17
CA PHE A 235 -0.67 1.59 -5.12
C PHE A 235 0.02 1.38 -6.47
N GLY A 236 -0.12 0.18 -7.03
CA GLY A 236 0.37 -0.16 -8.37
C GLY A 236 -0.62 0.19 -9.49
N PHE A 237 -1.91 0.37 -9.16
CA PHE A 237 -2.97 0.81 -10.07
C PHE A 237 -4.22 1.25 -9.30
N GLN A 238 -5.23 1.75 -10.00
CA GLN A 238 -6.55 2.03 -9.44
C GLN A 238 -7.66 1.81 -10.47
N SER A 239 -8.88 1.52 -10.01
CA SER A 239 -10.12 1.68 -10.79
C SER A 239 -10.91 2.85 -10.22
N ILE A 240 -11.18 3.89 -11.01
CA ILE A 240 -12.09 4.98 -10.64
C ILE A 240 -13.55 4.60 -10.96
N GLY A 241 -14.50 5.38 -10.44
CA GLY A 241 -15.93 5.11 -10.62
C GLY A 241 -16.49 4.18 -9.56
N THR A 242 -17.60 3.47 -9.81
CA THR A 242 -18.23 3.28 -11.12
C THR A 242 -18.87 4.56 -11.67
N ILE A 243 -18.48 4.94 -12.88
CA ILE A 243 -19.01 6.06 -13.66
C ILE A 243 -20.25 5.59 -14.41
N THR A 244 -21.22 6.48 -14.52
CA THR A 244 -22.45 6.27 -15.29
C THR A 244 -22.60 7.36 -16.35
N ASN A 245 -23.46 7.15 -17.34
CA ASN A 245 -23.65 8.10 -18.44
C ASN A 245 -24.18 9.44 -17.91
N LEU A 246 -25.21 9.38 -17.09
CA LEU A 246 -25.79 10.54 -16.42
C LEU A 246 -25.24 10.69 -15.00
N PRO A 247 -25.24 11.91 -14.43
CA PRO A 247 -24.99 12.11 -13.01
C PRO A 247 -25.98 11.31 -12.15
N CYS A 248 -25.52 10.83 -11.01
CA CYS A 248 -26.34 10.09 -10.07
C CYS A 248 -26.05 10.56 -8.65
N GLU A 249 -27.09 10.98 -7.93
CA GLU A 249 -26.99 11.36 -6.52
C GLU A 249 -26.79 10.15 -5.58
N GLY A 250 -27.08 8.94 -6.07
CA GLY A 250 -27.05 7.70 -5.30
C GLY A 250 -28.30 7.47 -4.47
N ASN A 251 -28.29 6.41 -3.65
CA ASN A 251 -29.46 6.02 -2.85
C ASN A 251 -29.70 6.98 -1.67
N PRO A 252 -30.89 6.98 -1.06
CA PRO A 252 -31.13 7.66 0.21
C PRO A 252 -30.18 7.19 1.33
N TYR A 253 -29.95 8.07 2.31
CA TYR A 253 -29.14 7.75 3.49
C TYR A 253 -29.82 6.69 4.38
N PRO A 254 -29.04 5.91 5.16
CA PRO A 254 -27.58 5.90 5.22
C PRO A 254 -26.96 5.13 4.05
N ARG A 255 -25.89 5.69 3.46
CA ARG A 255 -25.18 5.07 2.33
C ARG A 255 -23.90 4.32 2.70
N LEU A 256 -23.35 4.61 3.87
CA LEU A 256 -22.19 3.93 4.42
C LEU A 256 -22.40 3.67 5.91
N GLY A 257 -21.93 2.52 6.38
CA GLY A 257 -21.93 2.16 7.79
C GLY A 257 -20.67 1.36 8.13
N ARG A 258 -20.22 1.41 9.39
CA ARG A 258 -19.08 0.62 9.87
C ARG A 258 -19.56 -0.55 10.71
N LEU A 259 -19.08 -1.75 10.39
CA LEU A 259 -19.26 -2.96 11.18
C LEU A 259 -17.88 -3.38 11.71
N ILE A 260 -17.51 -2.82 12.86
CA ILE A 260 -16.16 -2.85 13.43
C ILE A 260 -15.77 -4.27 13.82
N LYS A 261 -16.64 -4.98 14.55
CA LYS A 261 -16.42 -6.37 14.97
C LYS A 261 -16.28 -7.28 13.75
N SER A 262 -17.11 -7.03 12.74
CA SER A 262 -17.12 -7.78 11.48
C SER A 262 -15.97 -7.40 10.52
N ARG A 263 -15.16 -6.37 10.84
CA ARG A 263 -14.15 -5.78 9.94
C ARG A 263 -14.71 -5.52 8.53
N SER A 264 -15.86 -4.85 8.50
CA SER A 264 -16.70 -4.67 7.32
C SER A 264 -17.22 -3.24 7.24
N LEU A 265 -17.74 -2.89 6.07
CA LEU A 265 -18.59 -1.71 5.88
C LEU A 265 -19.92 -2.15 5.26
N MET A 266 -21.01 -1.54 5.72
CA MET A 266 -22.27 -1.50 4.97
C MET A 266 -22.13 -0.42 3.89
N VAL A 267 -22.55 -0.75 2.66
CA VAL A 267 -22.53 0.15 1.51
C VAL A 267 -23.88 0.10 0.82
N ASN A 268 -24.47 1.28 0.60
CA ASN A 268 -25.74 1.51 -0.07
C ASN A 268 -25.63 2.77 -0.98
N LYS A 269 -24.62 2.83 -1.84
CA LYS A 269 -24.30 4.05 -2.62
C LYS A 269 -25.09 4.24 -3.91
N GLY A 270 -25.52 3.16 -4.56
CA GLY A 270 -26.26 3.22 -5.83
C GLY A 270 -25.55 3.98 -6.96
N PHE A 271 -24.23 3.77 -7.12
CA PHE A 271 -23.40 4.46 -8.13
C PHE A 271 -23.46 6.00 -8.11
N LYS A 272 -23.47 6.62 -6.93
CA LYS A 272 -23.26 8.07 -6.79
C LYS A 272 -22.02 8.55 -7.58
N ASN A 273 -22.19 9.46 -8.55
CA ASN A 273 -21.10 10.07 -9.33
C ASN A 273 -21.58 11.30 -10.14
N ASN A 274 -20.64 12.12 -10.65
CA ASN A 274 -20.95 13.35 -11.39
C ASN A 274 -21.30 13.13 -12.88
N GLY A 275 -21.36 11.88 -13.35
CA GLY A 275 -21.64 11.52 -14.74
C GLY A 275 -20.41 11.54 -15.65
N ALA A 276 -20.50 10.77 -16.73
CA ALA A 276 -19.37 10.49 -17.62
C ALA A 276 -18.77 11.74 -18.27
N VAL A 277 -19.60 12.74 -18.62
CA VAL A 277 -19.16 13.95 -19.30
C VAL A 277 -18.25 14.78 -18.40
N LEU A 278 -18.71 15.11 -17.18
CA LEU A 278 -17.95 15.94 -16.24
C LEU A 278 -16.68 15.22 -15.81
N ILE A 279 -16.80 13.96 -15.37
CA ILE A 279 -15.65 13.19 -14.89
C ILE A 279 -14.59 13.04 -16.00
N SER A 280 -15.00 12.69 -17.22
CA SER A 280 -14.06 12.54 -18.34
C SER A 280 -13.39 13.87 -18.69
N ASN A 281 -14.13 14.99 -18.64
CA ASN A 281 -13.57 16.31 -18.90
C ASN A 281 -12.50 16.73 -17.87
N ASP A 282 -12.69 16.35 -16.61
CA ASP A 282 -11.76 16.67 -15.54
C ASP A 282 -10.48 15.83 -15.64
N ILE A 283 -10.62 14.53 -15.91
CA ILE A 283 -9.49 13.61 -15.90
C ILE A 283 -8.75 13.50 -17.24
N GLN A 284 -9.33 13.90 -18.38
CA GLN A 284 -8.67 13.81 -19.70
C GLN A 284 -7.37 14.64 -19.76
N LYS A 285 -7.29 15.71 -18.97
CA LYS A 285 -6.13 16.63 -18.93
C LYS A 285 -4.99 16.11 -18.05
N LEU A 286 -5.26 15.09 -17.23
CA LEU A 286 -4.31 14.59 -16.25
C LEU A 286 -3.36 13.55 -16.87
N ASN A 287 -2.16 13.47 -16.31
CA ASN A 287 -1.20 12.40 -16.60
C ASN A 287 -1.13 11.46 -15.40
N PHE A 288 -1.32 10.17 -15.62
CA PHE A 288 -1.34 9.18 -14.54
C PHE A 288 0.03 8.51 -14.40
N LYS A 289 0.56 8.45 -13.18
CA LYS A 289 1.84 7.75 -12.88
C LYS A 289 1.69 6.24 -12.76
N ILE A 290 0.48 5.77 -12.49
CA ILE A 290 0.13 4.35 -12.39
C ILE A 290 -1.07 4.08 -13.29
N PRO A 291 -1.29 2.83 -13.76
CA PRO A 291 -2.47 2.48 -14.53
C PRO A 291 -3.77 2.88 -13.84
N VAL A 292 -4.62 3.60 -14.57
CA VAL A 292 -5.97 3.96 -14.14
C VAL A 292 -6.97 3.23 -15.00
N GLY A 293 -7.83 2.44 -14.35
CA GLY A 293 -9.01 1.83 -14.95
C GLY A 293 -10.23 2.71 -14.76
N ILE A 294 -11.16 2.65 -15.71
CA ILE A 294 -12.46 3.32 -15.59
C ILE A 294 -13.54 2.27 -15.42
N SER A 295 -14.14 2.21 -14.23
CA SER A 295 -15.30 1.36 -14.00
C SER A 295 -16.56 2.01 -14.56
N VAL A 296 -17.30 1.29 -15.38
CA VAL A 296 -18.53 1.73 -16.04
C VAL A 296 -19.70 0.83 -15.64
N GLY A 297 -20.83 1.45 -15.33
CA GLY A 297 -22.07 0.76 -14.97
C GLY A 297 -23.28 1.50 -15.50
N VAL A 298 -24.45 0.90 -15.31
CA VAL A 298 -25.73 1.52 -15.66
C VAL A 298 -26.05 2.66 -14.69
N THR A 299 -26.54 3.79 -15.20
CA THR A 299 -27.07 4.87 -14.37
C THR A 299 -28.20 4.34 -13.48
N ASN A 300 -28.13 4.60 -12.17
CA ASN A 300 -29.17 4.22 -11.22
C ASN A 300 -30.35 5.20 -11.27
N ASP A 301 -31.12 5.14 -12.36
CA ASP A 301 -32.30 5.96 -12.63
C ASP A 301 -33.50 5.05 -12.92
N PRO A 302 -34.64 5.20 -12.21
CA PRO A 302 -35.86 4.42 -12.47
C PRO A 302 -36.36 4.49 -13.92
N LYS A 303 -35.99 5.52 -14.69
CA LYS A 303 -36.33 5.65 -16.12
C LYS A 303 -35.56 4.67 -17.00
N ILE A 304 -34.44 4.13 -16.52
CA ILE A 304 -33.65 3.10 -17.22
C ILE A 304 -34.05 1.74 -16.66
N ASN A 305 -35.19 1.24 -17.12
CA ASN A 305 -35.83 0.03 -16.59
C ASN A 305 -35.91 -1.14 -17.60
N THR A 306 -35.47 -0.95 -18.85
CA THR A 306 -35.39 -2.03 -19.84
C THR A 306 -33.95 -2.41 -20.16
N VAL A 307 -33.74 -3.68 -20.54
CA VAL A 307 -32.41 -4.19 -20.96
C VAL A 307 -31.81 -3.35 -22.08
N LYS A 308 -32.63 -2.88 -23.01
CA LYS A 308 -32.20 -2.05 -24.14
C LYS A 308 -31.66 -0.70 -23.65
N ASP A 309 -32.38 -0.05 -22.73
CA ASP A 309 -32.00 1.26 -22.20
C ASP A 309 -30.72 1.16 -21.37
N ALA A 310 -30.61 0.14 -20.50
CA ALA A 310 -29.42 -0.09 -19.71
C ALA A 310 -28.17 -0.34 -20.56
N ILE A 311 -28.29 -1.12 -21.65
CA ILE A 311 -27.18 -1.34 -22.58
C ILE A 311 -26.81 -0.04 -23.32
N SER A 312 -27.81 0.73 -23.74
CA SER A 312 -27.60 2.03 -24.40
C SER A 312 -26.84 3.00 -23.49
N ASP A 313 -27.23 3.06 -22.22
CA ASP A 313 -26.61 3.90 -21.19
C ASP A 313 -25.13 3.53 -20.95
N ILE A 314 -24.85 2.24 -20.76
CA ILE A 314 -23.47 1.73 -20.61
C ILE A 314 -22.64 2.03 -21.87
N LYS A 315 -23.19 1.76 -23.06
CA LYS A 315 -22.51 2.00 -24.34
C LYS A 315 -22.17 3.49 -24.52
N ARG A 316 -23.11 4.38 -24.18
CA ARG A 316 -22.90 5.83 -24.25
C ARG A 316 -21.80 6.30 -23.30
N THR A 317 -21.74 5.74 -22.09
CA THR A 317 -20.65 6.03 -21.14
C THR A 317 -19.28 5.73 -21.75
N PHE A 318 -19.10 4.54 -22.34
CA PHE A 318 -17.85 4.19 -23.01
C PHE A 318 -17.52 5.12 -24.18
N GLN A 319 -18.52 5.47 -25.00
CA GLN A 319 -18.34 6.40 -26.12
C GLN A 319 -17.89 7.79 -25.65
N ILE A 320 -18.45 8.30 -24.54
CA ILE A 320 -18.05 9.59 -23.95
C ILE A 320 -16.58 9.53 -23.52
N VAL A 321 -16.18 8.51 -22.76
CA VAL A 321 -14.81 8.39 -22.25
C VAL A 321 -13.79 8.27 -23.39
N GLU A 322 -14.07 7.45 -24.40
CA GLU A 322 -13.19 7.30 -25.57
C GLU A 322 -13.15 8.58 -26.42
N LYS A 323 -14.29 9.26 -26.62
CA LYS A 323 -14.35 10.54 -27.36
C LYS A 323 -13.52 11.64 -26.67
N MET A 324 -13.57 11.68 -25.34
CA MET A 324 -12.76 12.60 -24.51
C MET A 324 -11.29 12.18 -24.42
N LYS A 325 -10.89 11.07 -25.05
CA LYS A 325 -9.49 10.60 -25.12
C LYS A 325 -8.83 10.47 -23.74
N VAL A 326 -9.60 10.04 -22.74
CA VAL A 326 -9.05 9.82 -21.39
C VAL A 326 -7.90 8.82 -21.46
N LYS A 327 -6.80 9.12 -20.75
CA LYS A 327 -5.57 8.31 -20.74
C LYS A 327 -5.64 7.07 -19.84
N ASN A 328 -6.83 6.50 -19.67
CA ASN A 328 -7.00 5.28 -18.89
C ASN A 328 -6.32 4.08 -19.57
N SER A 329 -5.86 3.12 -18.77
CA SER A 329 -5.15 1.92 -19.25
C SER A 329 -6.10 0.76 -19.56
N TYR A 330 -7.25 0.71 -18.88
CA TYR A 330 -8.27 -0.33 -19.07
C TYR A 330 -9.66 0.17 -18.71
N TYR A 331 -10.66 -0.65 -19.01
CA TYR A 331 -12.04 -0.47 -18.57
C TYR A 331 -12.45 -1.60 -17.63
N GLU A 332 -13.31 -1.28 -16.67
CA GLU A 332 -13.96 -2.24 -15.78
C GLU A 332 -15.47 -2.18 -16.00
N LEU A 333 -16.08 -3.15 -16.67
CA LEU A 333 -17.53 -3.24 -16.81
C LEU A 333 -18.13 -3.82 -15.52
N ASN A 334 -18.83 -2.98 -14.76
CA ASN A 334 -19.44 -3.37 -13.50
C ASN A 334 -20.89 -3.83 -13.68
N ILE A 335 -21.09 -5.15 -13.70
CA ILE A 335 -22.41 -5.78 -13.79
C ILE A 335 -22.95 -6.24 -12.42
N SER A 336 -22.23 -5.99 -11.32
CA SER A 336 -22.40 -6.73 -10.07
C SER A 336 -22.81 -5.89 -8.86
N CYS A 337 -23.16 -4.61 -9.05
CA CYS A 337 -23.57 -3.75 -7.95
C CYS A 337 -24.89 -4.23 -7.33
N PRO A 338 -24.91 -4.57 -6.04
CA PRO A 338 -26.11 -5.07 -5.38
C PRO A 338 -27.06 -3.97 -4.89
N ASN A 339 -26.68 -2.70 -5.03
CA ASN A 339 -27.38 -1.55 -4.45
C ASN A 339 -28.00 -0.65 -5.53
N LEU A 340 -28.21 -1.18 -6.74
CA LEU A 340 -29.04 -0.51 -7.73
C LEU A 340 -30.50 -0.74 -7.36
N ASN A 341 -31.39 0.17 -7.78
CA ASN A 341 -32.81 0.07 -7.50
C ASN A 341 -33.40 -1.24 -8.05
N ASP A 342 -34.46 -1.77 -7.45
CA ASP A 342 -35.05 -3.07 -7.86
C ASP A 342 -35.54 -3.09 -9.31
N ASN A 343 -35.86 -1.91 -9.87
CA ASN A 343 -36.22 -1.74 -11.28
C ASN A 343 -35.01 -1.74 -12.23
N SER A 344 -33.79 -1.81 -11.70
CA SER A 344 -32.57 -1.87 -12.51
C SER A 344 -32.44 -3.21 -13.20
N VAL A 345 -31.94 -3.17 -14.43
CA VAL A 345 -31.78 -4.38 -15.25
C VAL A 345 -30.70 -5.28 -14.68
N ASP A 346 -31.06 -6.55 -14.45
CA ASP A 346 -30.13 -7.59 -14.07
C ASP A 346 -29.41 -8.22 -15.28
N PHE A 347 -28.07 -8.20 -15.24
CA PHE A 347 -27.17 -8.83 -16.21
C PHE A 347 -26.66 -10.21 -15.74
N PHE A 348 -27.23 -10.80 -14.69
CA PHE A 348 -26.92 -12.18 -14.26
C PHE A 348 -27.61 -13.25 -15.12
N LYS A 349 -28.55 -12.86 -16.00
CA LYS A 349 -29.09 -13.75 -17.04
C LYS A 349 -28.14 -13.81 -18.23
N GLN A 350 -27.85 -15.02 -18.73
CA GLN A 350 -26.90 -15.23 -19.83
C GLN A 350 -27.29 -14.48 -21.10
N GLU A 351 -28.58 -14.43 -21.42
CA GLU A 351 -29.13 -13.76 -22.59
C GLU A 351 -28.90 -12.24 -22.52
N ASN A 352 -29.19 -11.64 -21.36
CA ASN A 352 -28.99 -10.22 -21.11
C ASN A 352 -27.51 -9.84 -21.17
N LEU A 353 -26.64 -10.63 -20.52
CA LEU A 353 -25.20 -10.41 -20.57
C LEU A 353 -24.65 -10.56 -21.99
N ASN A 354 -25.06 -11.59 -22.72
CA ASN A 354 -24.64 -11.81 -24.11
C ASN A 354 -25.05 -10.63 -25.00
N ARG A 355 -26.29 -10.13 -24.85
CA ARG A 355 -26.78 -8.95 -25.58
C ARG A 355 -25.96 -7.69 -25.25
N LEU A 356 -25.67 -7.46 -23.97
CA LEU A 356 -24.80 -6.35 -23.54
C LEU A 356 -23.42 -6.45 -24.19
N LEU A 357 -22.76 -7.60 -24.04
CA LEU A 357 -21.39 -7.80 -24.54
C LEU A 357 -21.33 -7.72 -26.07
N GLN A 358 -22.32 -8.26 -26.79
CA GLN A 358 -22.42 -8.14 -28.24
C GLN A 358 -22.51 -6.69 -28.71
N LEU A 359 -23.35 -5.87 -28.06
CA LEU A 359 -23.55 -4.48 -28.46
C LEU A 359 -22.37 -3.58 -28.11
N ILE A 360 -21.68 -3.81 -26.99
CA ILE A 360 -20.47 -3.05 -26.64
C ILE A 360 -19.24 -3.53 -27.43
N ASN A 361 -19.20 -4.78 -27.91
CA ASN A 361 -18.12 -5.27 -28.78
C ASN A 361 -18.01 -4.44 -30.09
N GLN A 362 -19.11 -3.83 -30.53
CA GLN A 362 -19.15 -2.94 -31.70
C GLN A 362 -18.30 -1.67 -31.54
N LEU A 363 -17.87 -1.32 -30.32
CA LEU A 363 -17.05 -0.14 -30.05
C LEU A 363 -15.59 -0.27 -30.51
N LYS A 364 -15.17 -1.43 -31.03
CA LYS A 364 -13.81 -1.68 -31.56
C LYS A 364 -12.70 -1.29 -30.57
N TRP A 365 -12.64 -2.03 -29.47
CA TRP A 365 -11.77 -1.77 -28.33
C TRP A 365 -10.27 -1.75 -28.65
N LYS A 366 -9.60 -0.69 -28.20
CA LYS A 366 -8.13 -0.59 -28.16
C LYS A 366 -7.53 -0.93 -26.79
N LYS A 367 -8.32 -0.72 -25.72
CA LYS A 367 -7.93 -0.98 -24.33
C LYS A 367 -8.62 -2.26 -23.84
N PRO A 368 -7.97 -3.05 -22.97
CA PRO A 368 -8.58 -4.26 -22.44
C PRO A 368 -9.75 -3.93 -21.51
N VAL A 369 -10.75 -4.81 -21.50
CA VAL A 369 -11.90 -4.73 -20.61
C VAL A 369 -11.82 -5.85 -19.56
N PHE A 370 -12.12 -5.50 -18.32
CA PHE A 370 -12.31 -6.44 -17.22
C PHE A 370 -13.77 -6.39 -16.78
N VAL A 371 -14.40 -7.54 -16.49
CA VAL A 371 -15.79 -7.56 -15.99
C VAL A 371 -15.78 -7.74 -14.47
N LYS A 372 -16.44 -6.85 -13.73
CA LYS A 372 -16.57 -6.97 -12.26
C LYS A 372 -17.73 -7.88 -11.90
N MET A 373 -17.40 -9.02 -11.30
CA MET A 373 -18.31 -10.15 -11.10
C MET A 373 -18.99 -10.12 -9.72
N PRO A 374 -20.24 -10.59 -9.62
CA PRO A 374 -20.93 -10.75 -8.33
C PRO A 374 -20.34 -11.92 -7.54
N ILE A 375 -20.47 -11.87 -6.22
CA ILE A 375 -20.06 -12.98 -5.33
C ILE A 375 -21.22 -13.65 -4.61
N SER A 376 -22.41 -13.06 -4.65
CA SER A 376 -23.60 -13.53 -3.94
C SER A 376 -24.52 -14.40 -4.81
N ILE A 377 -23.96 -15.09 -5.82
CA ILE A 377 -24.66 -16.03 -6.71
C ILE A 377 -24.04 -17.43 -6.61
N SER A 378 -24.75 -18.45 -7.09
CA SER A 378 -24.26 -19.84 -7.07
C SER A 378 -23.05 -20.03 -8.00
N ASP A 379 -22.25 -21.07 -7.76
CA ASP A 379 -21.13 -21.44 -8.63
C ASP A 379 -21.59 -21.72 -10.07
N ARG A 380 -22.77 -22.33 -10.23
CA ARG A 380 -23.35 -22.64 -11.54
C ARG A 380 -23.66 -21.38 -12.32
N GLU A 381 -24.36 -20.43 -11.69
CA GLU A 381 -24.68 -19.14 -12.30
C GLU A 381 -23.39 -18.36 -12.61
N PHE A 382 -22.45 -18.32 -11.67
CA PHE A 382 -21.17 -17.63 -11.85
C PHE A 382 -20.38 -18.18 -13.05
N VAL A 383 -20.26 -19.50 -13.17
CA VAL A 383 -19.61 -20.15 -14.31
C VAL A 383 -20.38 -19.91 -15.61
N SER A 384 -21.70 -19.84 -15.58
CA SER A 384 -22.51 -19.51 -16.77
C SER A 384 -22.18 -18.09 -17.30
N LEU A 385 -22.00 -17.11 -16.42
CA LEU A 385 -21.56 -15.77 -16.80
C LEU A 385 -20.16 -15.79 -17.41
N LEU A 386 -19.23 -16.54 -16.81
CA LEU A 386 -17.87 -16.68 -17.36
C LEU A 386 -17.89 -17.32 -18.76
N ASN A 387 -18.74 -18.32 -19.00
CA ASN A 387 -18.90 -18.94 -20.32
C ASN A 387 -19.39 -17.96 -21.38
N VAL A 388 -20.24 -16.99 -21.02
CA VAL A 388 -20.63 -15.91 -21.93
C VAL A 388 -19.45 -14.95 -22.14
N ILE A 389 -18.78 -14.52 -21.07
CA ILE A 389 -17.67 -13.56 -21.10
C ILE A 389 -16.52 -14.02 -22.01
N VAL A 390 -16.10 -15.29 -21.91
CA VAL A 390 -14.95 -15.80 -22.66
C VAL A 390 -15.17 -15.90 -24.17
N LYS A 391 -16.40 -15.71 -24.66
CA LYS A 391 -16.69 -15.63 -26.10
C LYS A 391 -16.15 -14.35 -26.73
N TYR A 392 -15.88 -13.32 -25.92
CA TYR A 392 -15.53 -11.98 -26.40
C TYR A 392 -14.06 -11.63 -26.14
N LYS A 393 -13.25 -11.61 -27.21
CA LYS A 393 -11.77 -11.43 -27.15
C LYS A 393 -11.30 -10.09 -26.54
N PHE A 394 -12.14 -9.05 -26.54
CA PHE A 394 -11.79 -7.74 -25.96
C PHE A 394 -11.80 -7.76 -24.43
N ILE A 395 -12.50 -8.73 -23.84
CA ILE A 395 -12.48 -8.97 -22.40
C ILE A 395 -11.25 -9.80 -22.08
N LYS A 396 -10.35 -9.23 -21.29
CA LYS A 396 -9.07 -9.86 -20.93
C LYS A 396 -9.08 -10.48 -19.54
N GLY A 397 -10.05 -10.11 -18.70
CA GLY A 397 -10.12 -10.65 -17.36
C GLY A 397 -11.39 -10.30 -16.62
N VAL A 398 -11.41 -10.69 -15.35
CA VAL A 398 -12.51 -10.45 -14.43
C VAL A 398 -11.99 -9.90 -13.11
N VAL A 399 -12.75 -8.98 -12.52
CA VAL A 399 -12.56 -8.55 -11.13
C VAL A 399 -13.50 -9.40 -10.27
N ILE A 400 -12.94 -10.30 -9.47
CA ILE A 400 -13.72 -11.24 -8.65
C ILE A 400 -13.81 -10.68 -7.24
N GLY A 401 -14.99 -10.13 -6.94
CA GLY A 401 -15.26 -9.49 -5.67
C GLY A 401 -16.09 -8.23 -5.84
N ASN A 402 -17.32 -8.28 -5.37
CA ASN A 402 -18.13 -7.11 -5.04
C ASN A 402 -18.69 -7.29 -3.61
N LEU A 403 -19.73 -6.59 -3.25
CA LEU A 403 -20.31 -6.66 -1.91
C LEU A 403 -21.05 -7.99 -1.68
N TRP A 404 -21.08 -8.38 -0.42
CA TRP A 404 -21.79 -9.54 0.11
C TRP A 404 -23.22 -9.15 0.51
N LYS A 405 -24.23 -9.82 -0.07
CA LYS A 405 -25.65 -9.53 0.20
C LYS A 405 -26.22 -10.27 1.41
N ASP A 406 -25.69 -11.45 1.74
CA ASP A 406 -26.29 -12.30 2.77
C ASP A 406 -26.04 -11.75 4.19
N ARG A 407 -27.09 -11.13 4.73
CA ARG A 407 -27.19 -10.55 6.08
C ARG A 407 -27.13 -11.58 7.20
N LYS A 408 -27.38 -12.87 6.92
CA LYS A 408 -27.39 -13.95 7.91
C LYS A 408 -26.03 -14.64 8.05
N SER A 409 -25.03 -14.25 7.24
CA SER A 409 -23.69 -14.82 7.29
C SER A 409 -23.09 -14.80 8.69
N LYS A 410 -22.48 -15.92 9.09
CA LYS A 410 -21.77 -16.06 10.38
C LYS A 410 -20.54 -15.16 10.48
N LEU A 411 -20.07 -14.60 9.37
CA LEU A 411 -18.94 -13.67 9.31
C LEU A 411 -19.35 -12.23 9.69
N LEU A 412 -20.64 -11.99 9.89
CA LEU A 412 -21.19 -10.71 10.30
C LEU A 412 -21.71 -10.79 11.74
N ASP A 413 -21.36 -9.78 12.54
CA ASP A 413 -21.97 -9.59 13.86
C ASP A 413 -23.43 -9.16 13.69
N ARG A 414 -24.35 -9.96 14.28
CA ARG A 414 -25.79 -9.75 14.12
C ARG A 414 -26.26 -8.42 14.71
N GLN A 415 -25.64 -7.93 15.79
CA GLN A 415 -26.02 -6.65 16.39
C GLN A 415 -25.58 -5.49 15.50
N GLU A 416 -24.40 -5.58 14.89
CA GLU A 416 -23.93 -4.58 13.93
C GLU A 416 -24.80 -4.53 12.67
N VAL A 417 -25.21 -5.69 12.13
CA VAL A 417 -26.09 -5.77 10.95
C VAL A 417 -27.47 -5.15 11.22
N LYS A 418 -28.05 -5.39 12.40
CA LYS A 418 -29.37 -4.85 12.78
C LYS A 418 -29.45 -3.32 12.76
N LYS A 419 -28.32 -2.62 12.85
CA LYS A 419 -28.25 -1.15 12.79
C LYS A 419 -28.59 -0.60 11.40
N PHE A 420 -28.57 -1.43 10.36
CA PHE A 420 -28.78 -1.01 8.98
C PHE A 420 -29.86 -1.87 8.33
N SER A 421 -30.97 -1.27 7.90
CA SER A 421 -32.03 -1.98 7.16
C SER A 421 -31.67 -2.24 5.70
N VAL A 422 -30.76 -1.45 5.13
CA VAL A 422 -30.40 -1.44 3.70
C VAL A 422 -28.91 -1.62 3.46
N GLY A 423 -28.54 -1.85 2.21
CA GLY A 423 -27.16 -2.01 1.76
C GLY A 423 -26.60 -3.43 1.89
N SER A 424 -25.39 -3.57 1.35
CA SER A 424 -24.61 -4.81 1.29
C SER A 424 -23.25 -4.62 1.95
N PHE A 425 -22.51 -5.71 2.22
CA PHE A 425 -21.31 -5.68 3.07
C PHE A 425 -20.01 -5.82 2.29
N SER A 426 -18.95 -5.16 2.73
CA SER A 426 -17.59 -5.29 2.18
C SER A 426 -16.63 -5.92 3.21
N GLY A 427 -15.32 -5.92 2.94
CA GLY A 427 -14.32 -6.31 3.93
C GLY A 427 -14.20 -7.83 4.13
N LYS A 428 -13.91 -8.25 5.35
CA LYS A 428 -13.61 -9.66 5.68
C LYS A 428 -14.72 -10.67 5.34
N PRO A 429 -16.02 -10.35 5.48
CA PRO A 429 -17.10 -11.25 5.07
C PRO A 429 -17.05 -11.66 3.59
N CYS A 430 -16.52 -10.82 2.72
CA CYS A 430 -16.37 -11.14 1.29
C CYS A 430 -15.21 -12.10 0.99
N GLU A 431 -14.24 -12.24 1.92
CA GLU A 431 -12.96 -12.90 1.65
C GLU A 431 -13.10 -14.36 1.25
N PRO A 432 -13.82 -15.23 2.00
CA PRO A 432 -13.87 -16.65 1.70
C PRO A 432 -14.51 -16.92 0.35
N ARG A 433 -15.66 -16.30 0.08
CA ARG A 433 -16.35 -16.46 -1.21
C ARG A 433 -15.53 -15.92 -2.38
N SER A 434 -14.90 -14.76 -2.22
CA SER A 434 -14.03 -14.20 -3.26
C SER A 434 -12.88 -15.18 -3.57
N ASN A 435 -12.26 -15.76 -2.54
CA ASN A 435 -11.17 -16.73 -2.70
C ASN A 435 -11.64 -18.02 -3.42
N GLU A 436 -12.81 -18.55 -3.07
CA GLU A 436 -13.42 -19.70 -3.75
C GLU A 436 -13.64 -19.43 -5.23
N LEU A 437 -14.22 -18.28 -5.57
CA LEU A 437 -14.52 -17.90 -6.95
C LEU A 437 -13.25 -17.61 -7.76
N ILE A 438 -12.21 -17.05 -7.13
CA ILE A 438 -10.87 -16.91 -7.74
C ILE A 438 -10.32 -18.28 -8.12
N LYS A 439 -10.34 -19.23 -7.16
CA LYS A 439 -9.87 -20.60 -7.37
C LYS A 439 -10.65 -21.29 -8.50
N LEU A 440 -11.97 -21.20 -8.46
CA LEU A 440 -12.88 -21.77 -9.46
C LEU A 440 -12.60 -21.20 -10.86
N THR A 441 -12.47 -19.88 -10.96
CA THR A 441 -12.19 -19.21 -12.23
C THR A 441 -10.82 -19.59 -12.76
N TYR A 442 -9.80 -19.64 -11.91
CA TYR A 442 -8.45 -20.01 -12.32
C TYR A 442 -8.42 -21.43 -12.87
N LYS A 443 -8.99 -22.40 -12.15
CA LYS A 443 -9.05 -23.81 -12.58
C LYS A 443 -9.73 -23.97 -13.95
N LYS A 444 -10.84 -23.27 -14.20
CA LYS A 444 -11.64 -23.45 -15.42
C LYS A 444 -11.21 -22.54 -16.59
N PHE A 445 -10.67 -21.35 -16.31
CA PHE A 445 -10.54 -20.28 -17.30
C PHE A 445 -9.17 -19.58 -17.34
N ARG A 446 -8.13 -20.06 -16.63
CA ARG A 446 -6.78 -19.40 -16.60
C ARG A 446 -6.15 -19.13 -17.97
N LYS A 447 -6.45 -19.93 -19.00
CA LYS A 447 -5.92 -19.73 -20.36
C LYS A 447 -6.62 -18.60 -21.12
N LYS A 448 -7.77 -18.13 -20.62
CA LYS A 448 -8.64 -17.17 -21.32
C LYS A 448 -8.81 -15.84 -20.58
N LEU A 449 -8.71 -15.85 -19.24
CA LEU A 449 -8.98 -14.67 -18.41
C LEU A 449 -7.90 -14.48 -17.35
N PHE A 450 -7.43 -13.24 -17.22
CA PHE A 450 -6.74 -12.77 -16.02
C PHE A 450 -7.73 -12.51 -14.89
N ILE A 451 -7.26 -12.58 -13.65
CA ILE A 451 -8.11 -12.39 -12.47
C ILE A 451 -7.55 -11.26 -11.61
N ILE A 452 -8.40 -10.29 -11.28
CA ILE A 452 -8.14 -9.29 -10.25
C ILE A 452 -8.96 -9.68 -9.02
N GLY A 453 -8.30 -10.05 -7.92
CA GLY A 453 -8.96 -10.48 -6.70
C GLY A 453 -9.37 -9.31 -5.82
N CYS A 454 -10.66 -9.19 -5.50
CA CYS A 454 -11.20 -8.11 -4.67
C CYS A 454 -12.00 -8.68 -3.49
N GLY A 455 -11.92 -8.04 -2.32
CA GLY A 455 -12.70 -8.39 -1.13
C GLY A 455 -11.88 -9.07 -0.03
N GLY A 456 -11.84 -8.45 1.15
CA GLY A 456 -11.21 -9.00 2.35
C GLY A 456 -9.69 -8.88 2.44
N VAL A 457 -9.05 -8.04 1.63
CA VAL A 457 -7.59 -7.82 1.68
C VAL A 457 -7.24 -6.76 2.73
N PHE A 458 -6.57 -7.17 3.82
CA PHE A 458 -6.15 -6.32 4.94
C PHE A 458 -4.64 -6.37 5.18
N ASN A 459 -3.93 -7.38 4.70
CA ASN A 459 -2.49 -7.54 4.84
C ASN A 459 -1.88 -8.33 3.66
N GLY A 460 -0.57 -8.51 3.68
CA GLY A 460 0.18 -9.24 2.65
C GLY A 460 -0.25 -10.69 2.53
N GLN A 461 -0.60 -11.36 3.63
CA GLN A 461 -1.05 -12.76 3.59
C GLN A 461 -2.39 -12.90 2.87
N ASP A 462 -3.34 -11.99 3.08
CA ASP A 462 -4.62 -11.99 2.37
C ASP A 462 -4.42 -11.81 0.86
N ALA A 463 -3.56 -10.85 0.48
CA ALA A 463 -3.20 -10.60 -0.90
C ALA A 463 -2.50 -11.82 -1.53
N TYR A 464 -1.53 -12.39 -0.81
CA TYR A 464 -0.75 -13.53 -1.26
C TYR A 464 -1.61 -14.77 -1.45
N LYS A 465 -2.56 -15.01 -0.54
CA LYS A 465 -3.53 -16.09 -0.65
C LYS A 465 -4.35 -15.96 -1.94
N LYS A 466 -4.87 -14.77 -2.25
CA LYS A 466 -5.58 -14.54 -3.53
C LYS A 466 -4.69 -14.81 -4.74
N ILE A 467 -3.42 -14.39 -4.68
CA ILE A 467 -2.46 -14.63 -5.76
C ILE A 467 -2.21 -16.12 -5.95
N LYS A 468 -1.92 -16.86 -4.88
CA LYS A 468 -1.73 -18.32 -4.90
C LYS A 468 -2.96 -19.09 -5.38
N LEU A 469 -4.16 -18.55 -5.14
CA LEU A 469 -5.41 -19.11 -5.66
C LEU A 469 -5.67 -18.79 -7.14
N GLY A 470 -4.93 -17.85 -7.73
CA GLY A 470 -4.99 -17.57 -9.18
C GLY A 470 -5.16 -16.11 -9.58
N ALA A 471 -5.28 -15.18 -8.62
CA ALA A 471 -5.32 -13.76 -8.95
C ALA A 471 -3.96 -13.26 -9.46
N SER A 472 -3.97 -12.49 -10.54
CA SER A 472 -2.76 -11.81 -11.04
C SER A 472 -2.50 -10.51 -10.28
N LEU A 473 -3.59 -9.80 -9.95
CA LEU A 473 -3.59 -8.55 -9.19
C LEU A 473 -4.62 -8.63 -8.07
N VAL A 474 -4.54 -7.74 -7.09
CA VAL A 474 -5.54 -7.62 -6.02
C VAL A 474 -6.01 -6.18 -5.85
N GLN A 475 -7.24 -6.01 -5.39
CA GLN A 475 -7.79 -4.70 -5.03
C GLN A 475 -8.29 -4.67 -3.59
N LEU A 476 -8.21 -3.49 -2.97
CA LEU A 476 -8.71 -3.26 -1.62
C LEU A 476 -9.36 -1.88 -1.48
N ILE A 477 -10.30 -1.79 -0.52
CA ILE A 477 -10.83 -0.54 0.04
C ILE A 477 -10.92 -0.69 1.55
N THR A 478 -11.73 -1.64 2.02
CA THR A 478 -12.04 -1.81 3.44
C THR A 478 -10.78 -2.01 4.29
N GLY A 479 -9.81 -2.79 3.81
CA GLY A 479 -8.53 -2.99 4.51
C GLY A 479 -7.83 -1.68 4.84
N MET A 480 -7.75 -0.74 3.87
CA MET A 480 -7.15 0.57 4.07
C MET A 480 -7.87 1.41 5.12
N ILE A 481 -9.19 1.29 5.21
CA ILE A 481 -10.00 2.05 6.19
C ILE A 481 -9.74 1.56 7.61
N TYR A 482 -9.45 0.26 7.80
CA TYR A 482 -9.17 -0.31 9.12
C TYR A 482 -7.69 -0.26 9.50
N GLN A 483 -6.80 -0.38 8.51
CA GLN A 483 -5.36 -0.51 8.75
C GLN A 483 -4.64 0.83 8.60
N GLY A 484 -5.17 1.75 7.80
CA GLY A 484 -4.57 3.04 7.45
C GLY A 484 -4.02 3.06 6.02
N PRO A 485 -3.71 4.25 5.48
CA PRO A 485 -3.25 4.42 4.09
C PRO A 485 -1.91 3.72 3.81
N GLN A 486 -1.06 3.55 4.83
CA GLN A 486 0.24 2.90 4.73
C GLN A 486 0.17 1.39 4.47
N VAL A 487 -1.00 0.76 4.64
CA VAL A 487 -1.18 -0.69 4.49
C VAL A 487 -0.79 -1.19 3.10
N VAL A 488 -0.95 -0.36 2.07
CA VAL A 488 -0.66 -0.76 0.68
C VAL A 488 0.82 -1.08 0.51
N SER A 489 1.70 -0.22 1.02
CA SER A 489 3.14 -0.49 1.04
C SER A 489 3.53 -1.60 2.01
N GLN A 490 2.81 -1.77 3.13
CA GLN A 490 3.02 -2.93 4.01
C GLN A 490 2.72 -4.24 3.27
N ILE A 491 1.61 -4.30 2.53
CA ILE A 491 1.25 -5.44 1.67
C ILE A 491 2.33 -5.69 0.63
N ASN A 492 2.86 -4.67 -0.05
CA ASN A 492 3.93 -4.85 -1.03
C ASN A 492 5.20 -5.44 -0.39
N ILE A 493 5.64 -4.93 0.76
CA ILE A 493 6.80 -5.47 1.48
C ILE A 493 6.57 -6.92 1.88
N GLU A 494 5.41 -7.22 2.49
CA GLU A 494 5.06 -8.56 2.93
C GLU A 494 4.94 -9.54 1.76
N LEU A 495 4.40 -9.11 0.61
CA LEU A 495 4.35 -9.94 -0.59
C LEU A 495 5.76 -10.31 -1.08
N GLU A 496 6.70 -9.36 -1.12
CA GLU A 496 8.07 -9.67 -1.51
C GLU A 496 8.74 -10.66 -0.54
N GLU A 497 8.50 -10.52 0.75
CA GLU A 497 9.01 -11.44 1.77
C GLU A 497 8.40 -12.84 1.66
N LEU A 498 7.09 -12.92 1.39
CA LEU A 498 6.40 -14.20 1.17
C LEU A 498 6.89 -14.89 -0.10
N LEU A 499 7.13 -14.13 -1.17
CA LEU A 499 7.74 -14.66 -2.40
C LEU A 499 9.15 -15.20 -2.14
N GLU A 500 9.98 -14.45 -1.41
CA GLU A 500 11.33 -14.90 -1.02
C GLU A 500 11.29 -16.17 -0.16
N LYS A 501 10.35 -16.23 0.79
CA LYS A 501 10.16 -17.39 1.67
C LYS A 501 9.79 -18.65 0.90
N ASP A 502 8.91 -18.52 -0.09
CA ASP A 502 8.44 -19.64 -0.90
C ASP A 502 9.36 -19.91 -2.11
N GLY A 503 10.50 -19.21 -2.22
CA GLY A 503 11.53 -19.45 -3.24
C GLY A 503 11.21 -18.86 -4.62
N PHE A 504 10.20 -17.99 -4.73
CA PHE A 504 9.80 -17.38 -5.99
C PHE A 504 10.67 -16.17 -6.36
N LYS A 505 11.06 -16.09 -7.64
CA LYS A 505 11.85 -14.97 -8.17
C LYS A 505 11.01 -13.71 -8.35
N ASN A 506 9.75 -13.89 -8.72
CA ASN A 506 8.78 -12.82 -8.96
C ASN A 506 7.36 -13.30 -8.66
N ILE A 507 6.45 -12.34 -8.58
CA ILE A 507 5.05 -12.60 -8.25
C ILE A 507 4.33 -13.50 -9.27
N GLN A 508 4.73 -13.51 -10.54
CA GLN A 508 4.10 -14.34 -11.57
C GLN A 508 4.24 -15.84 -11.25
N GLU A 509 5.38 -16.24 -10.67
CA GLU A 509 5.62 -17.62 -10.27
C GLU A 509 4.67 -18.10 -9.17
N ALA A 510 4.13 -17.19 -8.35
CA ALA A 510 3.17 -17.52 -7.29
C ALA A 510 1.72 -17.60 -7.79
N ILE A 511 1.40 -17.03 -8.96
CA ILE A 511 0.01 -16.99 -9.47
C ILE A 511 -0.51 -18.42 -9.66
N GLY A 512 -1.57 -18.74 -8.93
CA GLY A 512 -2.25 -20.03 -9.03
C GLY A 512 -1.43 -21.22 -8.52
N TYR A 513 -0.36 -20.99 -7.76
CA TYR A 513 0.52 -22.04 -7.25
C TYR A 513 -0.22 -23.16 -6.49
N GLU A 514 -1.27 -22.83 -5.73
CA GLU A 514 -2.10 -23.81 -5.00
C GLU A 514 -3.04 -24.63 -5.90
N ASN A 515 -3.02 -24.40 -7.21
CA ASN A 515 -3.86 -25.07 -8.20
C ASN A 515 -3.07 -25.66 -9.37
N ARG A 516 -1.73 -25.73 -9.24
CA ARG A 516 -0.88 -26.35 -10.26
C ARG A 516 -0.99 -27.86 -10.25
#